data_AF-A0A6A4X843-F1
#
_entry.id   AF-A0A6A4X843-F1
#
_cell.length_a   1.000
_cell.length_b   1.000
_cell.length_c   1.000
_cell.angle_alpha   90.00
_cell.angle_beta   90.00
_cell.angle_gamma   90.00
#
_symmetry.space_group_name_H-M   'P 1'
#
loop_
_entity.id
_entity.type
_entity.pdbx_description
1 polymer ?
#
loop_
_entity_poly.entity_id
_entity_poly.type
_entity_poly.pdbx_seq_one_letter_code
_entity_poly.pdbx_strand_id
1 'polypeptide(L)'
;MVATSALSVLRCRLAAGRPPALCSPRLLPPAGRTVWRGPAAHSRALVVLDDLRQLPQSPRPALLLGAAGLLPFAAAPVLMLRTGHFSTELLHAQLAYGACILSFLGGVRWGVTLPDGAPQRPDWANLTRSVTPSLLAWAGLLAPPSAGGLMLIGGLGLAGYWDMVMYGYPAWFKALRFCLSVGAILSLWTALMCKWFLVDQEKAAAKPEGDSASQ
;
A
#
# COMPACT_ATOMS: atom_id res chain seq x y z
N MET A 1 -27.14 -37.71 -23.03
CA MET A 1 -25.77 -38.15 -23.37
C MET A 1 -24.86 -37.98 -22.16
N VAL A 2 -24.95 -38.91 -21.20
CA VAL A 2 -24.11 -38.95 -19.98
C VAL A 2 -23.76 -40.43 -19.76
N ALA A 3 -22.70 -40.93 -20.39
CA ALA A 3 -22.28 -42.33 -20.24
C ALA A 3 -20.86 -42.63 -20.76
N THR A 4 -19.85 -41.81 -20.44
CA THR A 4 -18.47 -42.06 -20.93
C THR A 4 -17.35 -41.85 -19.92
N SER A 5 -17.63 -41.58 -18.64
CA SER A 5 -16.58 -41.24 -17.65
C SER A 5 -16.21 -42.36 -16.66
N ALA A 6 -16.88 -43.51 -16.68
CA ALA A 6 -16.67 -44.57 -15.69
C ALA A 6 -15.65 -45.66 -16.10
N LEU A 7 -15.33 -45.79 -17.39
CA LEU A 7 -14.47 -46.88 -17.90
C LEU A 7 -12.96 -46.59 -17.84
N SER A 8 -12.56 -45.33 -17.67
CA SER A 8 -11.14 -44.94 -17.62
C SER A 8 -10.48 -45.14 -16.25
N VAL A 9 -11.26 -45.18 -15.17
CA VAL A 9 -10.72 -45.32 -13.80
C VAL A 9 -10.48 -46.80 -13.43
N LEU A 10 -11.17 -47.74 -14.08
CA LEU A 10 -11.09 -49.16 -13.75
C LEU A 10 -9.87 -49.87 -14.39
N ARG A 11 -9.28 -49.32 -15.46
CA ARG A 11 -8.11 -49.91 -16.14
C ARG A 11 -6.77 -49.57 -15.50
N CYS A 12 -6.71 -48.64 -14.54
CA CYS A 12 -5.44 -48.25 -13.90
C CYS A 12 -5.10 -49.05 -12.63
N ARG A 13 -5.97 -49.97 -12.17
CA ARG A 13 -5.77 -50.75 -10.93
C ARG A 13 -5.24 -52.18 -11.11
N LEU A 14 -4.85 -52.59 -12.32
CA LEU A 14 -4.45 -53.98 -12.60
C LEU A 14 -3.01 -54.17 -13.12
N ALA A 15 -2.18 -53.12 -13.14
CA ALA A 15 -0.82 -53.20 -13.66
C ALA A 15 0.23 -52.64 -12.69
N ALA A 16 0.39 -53.24 -11.50
CA ALA A 16 1.62 -53.14 -10.71
C ALA A 16 1.66 -54.19 -9.58
N GLY A 17 1.59 -55.48 -9.94
CA GLY A 17 2.03 -56.54 -9.06
C GLY A 17 3.56 -56.64 -9.08
N ARG A 18 4.24 -56.21 -8.01
CA ARG A 18 5.63 -56.61 -7.71
C ARG A 18 5.81 -56.75 -6.19
N PRO A 19 6.37 -57.87 -5.71
CA PRO A 19 6.64 -58.09 -4.30
C PRO A 19 7.79 -57.22 -3.77
N PRO A 20 7.86 -56.97 -2.45
CA PRO A 20 8.76 -55.99 -1.84
C PRO A 20 10.22 -56.46 -1.88
N ALA A 21 11.11 -55.61 -2.39
CA ALA A 21 12.54 -55.79 -2.27
C ALA A 21 12.99 -55.56 -0.81
N LEU A 22 13.85 -56.47 -0.34
CA LEU A 22 14.47 -56.49 0.97
C LEU A 22 15.11 -55.13 1.34
N CYS A 23 14.73 -54.64 2.52
CA CYS A 23 15.28 -53.45 3.16
C CYS A 23 16.68 -53.78 3.72
N SER A 24 17.75 -53.37 3.04
CA SER A 24 19.08 -53.39 3.65
C SER A 24 19.17 -52.30 4.74
N PRO A 25 19.79 -52.56 5.90
CA PRO A 25 20.00 -51.54 6.90
C PRO A 25 21.08 -50.58 6.40
N ARG A 26 20.65 -49.47 5.80
CA ARG A 26 21.54 -48.36 5.45
C ARG A 26 21.95 -47.69 6.77
N LEU A 27 23.23 -47.81 7.12
CA LEU A 27 23.85 -47.12 8.25
C LEU A 27 23.42 -45.64 8.27
N LEU A 28 22.79 -45.23 9.36
CA LEU A 28 22.52 -43.82 9.65
C LEU A 28 23.87 -43.09 9.84
N PRO A 29 24.13 -41.97 9.13
CA PRO A 29 25.26 -41.13 9.44
C PRO A 29 25.10 -40.52 10.84
N PRO A 30 26.20 -40.27 11.58
CA PRO A 30 26.13 -39.67 12.90
C PRO A 30 25.44 -38.30 12.80
N ALA A 31 24.56 -38.02 13.76
CA ALA A 31 23.80 -36.78 13.88
C ALA A 31 24.74 -35.57 13.86
N GLY A 32 24.97 -35.02 12.66
CA GLY A 32 25.60 -33.73 12.50
C GLY A 32 24.72 -32.70 13.18
N ARG A 33 25.29 -31.95 14.12
CA ARG A 33 24.68 -30.74 14.67
C ARG A 33 24.33 -29.82 13.51
N THR A 34 23.10 -29.88 13.03
CA THR A 34 22.51 -28.78 12.28
C THR A 34 22.41 -27.64 13.26
N VAL A 35 23.41 -26.75 13.25
CA VAL A 35 23.27 -25.44 13.86
C VAL A 35 22.10 -24.79 13.15
N TRP A 36 20.92 -24.88 13.77
CA TRP A 36 19.75 -24.10 13.40
C TRP A 36 20.14 -22.64 13.58
N ARG A 37 20.63 -21.99 12.51
CA ARG A 37 20.63 -20.54 12.43
C ARG A 37 19.17 -20.16 12.29
N GLY A 38 18.54 -19.78 13.40
CA GLY A 38 17.21 -19.17 13.39
C GLY A 38 17.19 -18.00 12.39
N PRO A 39 16.01 -17.64 11.85
CA PRO A 39 15.90 -16.50 10.95
C PRO A 39 16.54 -15.29 11.61
N ALA A 40 17.63 -14.79 11.01
CA ALA A 40 18.27 -13.57 11.49
C ALA A 40 17.17 -12.52 11.57
N ALA A 41 16.97 -11.96 12.77
CA ALA A 41 16.02 -10.90 13.03
C ALA A 41 16.46 -9.65 12.25
N HIS A 42 16.22 -9.66 10.94
CA HIS A 42 16.46 -8.53 10.07
C HIS A 42 15.54 -7.43 10.56
N SER A 43 16.15 -6.33 11.01
CA SER A 43 15.41 -5.13 11.37
C SER A 43 14.52 -4.75 10.19
N ARG A 44 13.23 -4.50 10.40
CA ARG A 44 12.27 -4.16 9.33
C ARG A 44 12.77 -3.02 8.43
N ALA A 45 13.53 -2.09 8.99
CA ALA A 45 14.18 -1.01 8.25
C ALA A 45 15.15 -1.51 7.15
N LEU A 46 15.93 -2.56 7.42
CA LEU A 46 16.85 -3.15 6.43
C LEU A 46 16.08 -3.75 5.25
N VAL A 47 14.95 -4.41 5.52
CA VAL A 47 14.08 -4.96 4.47
C VAL A 47 13.53 -3.86 3.57
N VAL A 48 13.05 -2.76 4.14
CA VAL A 48 12.56 -1.62 3.35
C VAL A 48 13.67 -1.00 2.51
N LEU A 49 14.88 -0.83 3.07
CA LEU A 49 16.02 -0.29 2.33
C LEU A 49 16.44 -1.19 1.16
N ASP A 50 16.41 -2.50 1.34
CA ASP A 50 16.72 -3.46 0.28
C ASP A 50 15.63 -3.51 -0.80
N ASP A 51 14.36 -3.34 -0.43
CA ASP A 51 13.26 -3.16 -1.39
C ASP A 51 13.45 -1.86 -2.18
N LEU A 52 13.79 -0.74 -1.51
CA LEU A 52 14.04 0.57 -2.14
C LEU A 52 15.19 0.53 -3.15
N ARG A 53 16.23 -0.25 -2.90
CA ARG A 53 17.33 -0.47 -3.85
C ARG A 53 16.89 -1.15 -5.15
N GLN A 54 15.76 -1.86 -5.14
CA GLN A 54 15.21 -2.54 -6.31
C GLN A 54 14.26 -1.66 -7.13
N LEU A 55 13.95 -0.43 -6.69
CA LEU A 55 13.12 0.51 -7.46
C LEU A 55 13.55 0.69 -8.93
N PRO A 56 14.85 0.84 -9.27
CA PRO A 56 15.27 1.01 -10.66
C PRO A 56 14.99 -0.20 -11.55
N GLN A 57 14.74 -1.38 -10.96
CA GLN A 57 14.43 -2.61 -11.69
C GLN A 57 12.94 -2.70 -12.07
N SER A 58 12.10 -1.80 -11.58
CA SER A 58 10.68 -1.81 -11.90
C SER A 58 10.40 -1.43 -13.36
N PRO A 59 9.28 -1.88 -13.93
CA PRO A 59 8.90 -1.51 -15.28
C PRO A 59 8.80 0.01 -15.42
N ARG A 60 9.47 0.58 -16.44
CA ARG A 60 9.47 2.04 -16.69
C ARG A 60 8.07 2.67 -16.70
N PRO A 61 7.02 2.05 -17.28
CA PRO A 61 5.68 2.61 -17.23
C PRO A 61 5.14 2.76 -15.80
N ALA A 62 5.43 1.79 -14.92
CA ALA A 62 4.99 1.83 -13.53
C ALA A 62 5.67 2.96 -12.74
N LEU A 63 6.96 3.18 -12.96
CA LEU A 63 7.69 4.29 -12.35
C LEU A 63 7.17 5.65 -12.82
N LEU A 64 7.05 5.83 -14.14
CA LEU A 64 6.64 7.10 -14.72
C LEU A 64 5.21 7.46 -14.33
N LEU A 65 4.27 6.51 -14.45
CA LEU A 65 2.88 6.73 -14.08
C LEU A 65 2.71 6.88 -12.56
N GLY A 66 3.46 6.10 -11.77
CA GLY A 66 3.47 6.25 -10.31
C GLY A 66 3.95 7.63 -9.88
N ALA A 67 5.10 8.07 -10.40
CA ALA A 67 5.67 9.38 -10.10
C ALA A 67 4.76 10.52 -10.61
N ALA A 68 4.19 10.41 -11.81
CA ALA A 68 3.23 11.37 -12.32
C ALA A 68 1.98 11.45 -11.44
N GLY A 69 1.58 10.33 -10.83
CA GLY A 69 0.48 10.27 -9.86
C GLY A 69 0.70 11.12 -8.61
N LEU A 70 1.93 11.51 -8.26
CA LEU A 70 2.23 12.43 -7.16
C LEU A 70 2.07 13.91 -7.54
N LEU A 71 1.97 14.24 -8.83
CA LEU A 71 1.88 15.64 -9.26
C LEU A 71 0.66 16.36 -8.68
N PRO A 72 -0.58 15.82 -8.72
CA PRO A 72 -1.73 16.53 -8.16
C PRO A 72 -1.67 16.65 -6.64
N PHE A 73 -1.05 15.67 -5.96
CA PHE A 73 -0.75 15.75 -4.54
C PHE A 73 0.17 16.94 -4.23
N ALA A 74 1.31 17.04 -4.92
CA ALA A 74 2.30 18.08 -4.64
C ALA A 74 1.85 19.48 -5.13
N ALA A 75 1.07 19.56 -6.21
CA ALA A 75 0.66 20.83 -6.80
C ALA A 75 -0.15 21.69 -5.84
N ALA A 76 -1.13 21.13 -5.12
CA ALA A 76 -1.98 21.88 -4.21
C ALA A 76 -1.21 22.64 -3.11
N PRO A 77 -0.38 22.00 -2.26
CA PRO A 77 0.39 22.71 -1.24
C PRO A 77 1.42 23.66 -1.84
N VAL A 78 2.07 23.32 -2.96
CA VAL A 78 3.03 24.21 -3.63
C VAL A 78 2.35 25.50 -4.11
N LEU A 79 1.15 25.40 -4.69
CA LEU A 79 0.40 26.56 -5.12
C LEU A 79 0.00 27.45 -3.93
N MET A 80 -0.52 26.87 -2.84
CA MET A 80 -0.86 27.63 -1.62
C MET A 80 0.36 28.36 -1.04
N LEU A 81 1.52 27.69 -0.98
CA LEU A 81 2.74 28.31 -0.48
C LEU A 81 3.25 29.43 -1.39
N ARG A 82 3.12 29.28 -2.72
CA ARG A 82 3.52 30.33 -3.67
C ARG A 82 2.61 31.54 -3.66
N THR A 83 1.30 31.34 -3.51
CA THR A 83 0.34 32.44 -3.46
C THR A 83 0.27 33.10 -2.08
N GLY A 84 0.74 32.41 -1.03
CA GLY A 84 0.64 32.88 0.35
C GLY A 84 -0.80 32.90 0.88
N HIS A 85 -1.74 32.25 0.18
CA HIS A 85 -3.16 32.27 0.50
C HIS A 85 -3.70 30.84 0.62
N PHE A 86 -4.42 30.57 1.70
CA PHE A 86 -5.03 29.26 1.91
C PHE A 86 -6.32 29.11 1.09
N SER A 87 -6.36 28.14 0.18
CA SER A 87 -7.54 27.86 -0.64
C SER A 87 -8.22 26.55 -0.22
N THR A 88 -9.46 26.65 0.25
CA THR A 88 -10.28 25.47 0.59
C THR A 88 -10.58 24.61 -0.64
N GLU A 89 -10.74 25.20 -1.82
CA GLU A 89 -10.97 24.48 -3.07
C GLU A 89 -9.76 23.62 -3.48
N LEU A 90 -8.54 24.18 -3.38
CA LEU A 90 -7.32 23.41 -3.66
C LEU A 90 -7.13 22.27 -2.65
N LEU A 91 -7.45 22.51 -1.36
CA LEU A 91 -7.42 21.45 -0.36
C LEU A 91 -8.44 20.37 -0.71
N HIS A 92 -9.68 20.74 -1.03
CA HIS A 92 -10.72 19.79 -1.39
C HIS A 92 -10.34 18.98 -2.63
N ALA A 93 -9.79 19.61 -3.67
CA ALA A 93 -9.29 18.92 -4.87
C ALA A 93 -8.19 17.90 -4.52
N GLN A 94 -7.26 18.26 -3.63
CA GLN A 94 -6.22 17.35 -3.15
C GLN A 94 -6.79 16.17 -2.35
N LEU A 95 -7.80 16.42 -1.50
CA LEU A 95 -8.49 15.36 -0.74
C LEU A 95 -9.28 14.44 -1.67
N ALA A 96 -10.01 14.99 -2.65
CA ALA A 96 -10.74 14.24 -3.66
C ALA A 96 -9.82 13.33 -4.47
N TYR A 97 -8.70 13.88 -4.95
CA TYR A 97 -7.68 13.09 -5.65
C TYR A 97 -7.07 12.01 -4.75
N GLY A 98 -6.77 12.36 -3.49
CA GLY A 98 -6.27 11.39 -2.52
C GLY A 98 -7.24 10.25 -2.23
N ALA A 99 -8.53 10.55 -2.19
CA ALA A 99 -9.59 9.55 -2.05
C ALA A 99 -9.70 8.62 -3.28
N CYS A 100 -9.56 9.17 -4.49
CA CYS A 100 -9.49 8.36 -5.72
C CYS A 100 -8.31 7.38 -5.67
N ILE A 101 -7.12 7.86 -5.31
CA ILE A 101 -5.92 7.03 -5.20
C ILE A 101 -6.10 5.96 -4.13
N LEU A 102 -6.54 6.34 -2.92
CA LEU A 102 -6.74 5.40 -1.82
C LEU A 102 -7.76 4.29 -2.18
N SER A 103 -8.82 4.63 -2.91
CA SER A 103 -9.79 3.66 -3.43
C SER A 103 -9.16 2.72 -4.48
N PHE A 104 -8.33 3.27 -5.37
CA PHE A 104 -7.58 2.46 -6.34
C PHE A 104 -6.62 1.47 -5.67
N LEU A 105 -5.95 1.86 -4.57
CA LEU A 105 -5.07 0.96 -3.82
C LEU A 105 -5.84 -0.28 -3.32
N GLY A 106 -7.08 -0.09 -2.87
CA GLY A 106 -7.98 -1.18 -2.49
C GLY A 106 -8.19 -2.18 -3.64
N GLY A 107 -8.49 -1.68 -4.84
CA GLY A 107 -8.73 -2.50 -6.04
C GLY A 107 -7.57 -3.40 -6.44
N VAL A 108 -6.33 -3.00 -6.20
CA VAL A 108 -5.14 -3.81 -6.54
C VAL A 108 -5.13 -5.16 -5.84
N ARG A 109 -5.69 -5.23 -4.62
CA ARG A 109 -5.75 -6.47 -3.85
C ARG A 109 -6.70 -7.50 -4.45
N TRP A 110 -7.75 -7.07 -5.16
CA TRP A 110 -8.59 -7.99 -5.97
C TRP A 110 -7.76 -8.57 -7.13
N GLY A 111 -6.97 -7.74 -7.81
CA GLY A 111 -6.15 -8.16 -8.95
C GLY A 111 -5.14 -9.26 -8.63
N VAL A 112 -4.64 -9.33 -7.39
CA VAL A 112 -3.67 -10.36 -6.97
C VAL A 112 -4.29 -11.55 -6.24
N THR A 113 -5.59 -11.53 -5.94
CA THR A 113 -6.29 -12.62 -5.24
C THR A 113 -7.22 -13.42 -6.15
N LEU A 114 -7.68 -12.85 -7.26
CA LEU A 114 -8.61 -13.49 -8.20
C LEU A 114 -7.99 -14.58 -9.10
N PRO A 115 -6.74 -14.47 -9.61
CA PRO A 115 -6.21 -15.49 -10.52
C PRO A 115 -6.08 -16.87 -9.87
N ASP A 116 -6.37 -17.93 -10.63
CA ASP A 116 -6.15 -19.30 -10.16
C ASP A 116 -4.67 -19.54 -9.85
N GLY A 117 -4.39 -20.12 -8.68
CA GLY A 117 -3.02 -20.34 -8.21
C GLY A 117 -2.32 -19.06 -7.70
N ALA A 118 -3.05 -17.97 -7.49
CA ALA A 118 -2.50 -16.75 -6.91
C ALA A 118 -1.81 -17.03 -5.54
N PRO A 119 -0.77 -16.25 -5.19
CA PRO A 119 -0.12 -16.35 -3.88
C PRO A 119 -1.07 -16.09 -2.70
N GLN A 120 -2.23 -15.48 -2.98
CA GLN A 120 -3.19 -15.01 -2.01
C GLN A 120 -4.59 -15.44 -2.42
N ARG A 121 -5.38 -15.89 -1.45
CA ARG A 121 -6.75 -16.34 -1.70
C ARG A 121 -7.74 -15.19 -1.53
N PRO A 122 -8.88 -15.23 -2.24
CA PRO A 122 -9.98 -14.27 -2.05
C PRO A 122 -10.78 -14.62 -0.78
N ASP A 123 -10.10 -14.60 0.37
CA ASP A 123 -10.71 -14.83 1.68
C ASP A 123 -11.26 -13.52 2.28
N TRP A 124 -12.09 -13.66 3.32
CA TRP A 124 -12.68 -12.52 4.04
C TRP A 124 -11.64 -11.50 4.49
N ALA A 125 -10.47 -11.96 4.92
CA ALA A 125 -9.42 -11.09 5.42
C ALA A 125 -8.81 -10.23 4.29
N ASN A 126 -8.54 -10.80 3.11
CA ASN A 126 -8.01 -10.04 1.98
C ASN A 126 -9.04 -9.12 1.35
N LEU A 127 -10.28 -9.57 1.19
CA LEU A 127 -11.35 -8.76 0.62
C LEU A 127 -11.76 -7.61 1.54
N THR A 128 -11.82 -7.84 2.87
CA THR A 128 -12.12 -6.75 3.81
C THR A 128 -11.04 -5.68 3.76
N ARG A 129 -9.76 -6.06 3.84
CA ARG A 129 -8.65 -5.09 3.73
C ARG A 129 -8.55 -4.41 2.37
N SER A 130 -9.19 -4.96 1.35
CA SER A 130 -9.30 -4.33 0.03
C SER A 130 -10.39 -3.25 -0.01
N VAL A 131 -11.50 -3.45 0.70
CA VAL A 131 -12.62 -2.51 0.74
C VAL A 131 -12.41 -1.39 1.77
N THR A 132 -11.71 -1.68 2.88
CA THR A 132 -11.45 -0.70 3.95
C THR A 132 -10.85 0.63 3.45
N PRO A 133 -9.85 0.66 2.54
CA PRO A 133 -9.29 1.91 2.03
C PRO A 133 -10.33 2.78 1.32
N SER A 134 -11.22 2.20 0.50
CA SER A 134 -12.26 2.93 -0.22
C SER A 134 -13.31 3.51 0.73
N LEU A 135 -13.67 2.77 1.79
CA LEU A 135 -14.60 3.28 2.81
C LEU A 135 -13.96 4.40 3.65
N LEU A 136 -12.68 4.29 3.99
CA LEU A 136 -11.94 5.36 4.67
C LEU A 136 -11.82 6.60 3.79
N ALA A 137 -11.56 6.43 2.49
CA ALA A 137 -11.52 7.50 1.52
C ALA A 137 -12.86 8.24 1.46
N TRP A 138 -13.96 7.50 1.32
CA TRP A 138 -15.31 8.06 1.29
C TRP A 138 -15.66 8.80 2.58
N ALA A 139 -15.42 8.18 3.74
CA ALA A 139 -15.66 8.82 5.03
C ALA A 139 -14.80 10.08 5.23
N GLY A 140 -13.56 10.07 4.72
CA GLY A 140 -12.67 11.23 4.74
C GLY A 140 -13.19 12.41 3.92
N LEU A 141 -13.86 12.16 2.79
CA LEU A 141 -14.48 13.23 1.98
C LEU A 141 -15.74 13.83 2.62
N LEU A 142 -16.46 13.04 3.41
CA LEU A 142 -17.64 13.53 4.14
C LEU A 142 -17.27 14.30 5.42
N ALA A 143 -16.05 14.10 5.92
CA ALA A 143 -15.56 14.77 7.12
C ALA A 143 -15.14 16.23 6.83
N PRO A 144 -15.09 17.09 7.86
CA PRO A 144 -14.52 18.43 7.72
C PRO A 144 -13.08 18.37 7.17
N PRO A 145 -12.62 19.34 6.36
CA PRO A 145 -11.37 19.21 5.60
C PRO A 145 -10.13 18.82 6.41
N SER A 146 -10.00 19.32 7.64
CA SER A 146 -8.89 18.96 8.53
C SER A 146 -8.97 17.51 9.01
N ALA A 147 -10.16 17.05 9.42
CA ALA A 147 -10.39 15.67 9.82
C ALA A 147 -10.26 14.71 8.62
N GLY A 148 -10.84 15.09 7.48
CA GLY A 148 -10.73 14.34 6.23
C GLY A 148 -9.29 14.15 5.76
N GLY A 149 -8.46 15.20 5.85
CA GLY A 149 -7.03 15.11 5.58
C GLY A 149 -6.31 14.13 6.49
N LEU A 150 -6.57 14.15 7.80
CA LEU A 150 -5.99 13.19 8.75
C LEU A 150 -6.47 11.75 8.48
N MET A 151 -7.74 11.57 8.14
CA MET A 151 -8.30 10.26 7.77
C MET A 151 -7.64 9.71 6.50
N LEU A 152 -7.43 10.55 5.48
CA LEU A 152 -6.73 10.17 4.26
C LEU A 152 -5.25 9.84 4.50
N ILE A 153 -4.56 10.63 5.34
CA ILE A 153 -3.18 10.31 5.78
C ILE A 153 -3.14 8.94 6.47
N GLY A 154 -4.03 8.70 7.43
CA GLY A 154 -4.14 7.42 8.12
C GLY A 154 -4.49 6.26 7.18
N GLY A 155 -5.42 6.48 6.24
CA GLY A 155 -5.82 5.50 5.24
C GLY A 155 -4.69 5.13 4.28
N LEU A 156 -3.95 6.12 3.75
CA LEU A 156 -2.78 5.90 2.91
C LEU A 156 -1.66 5.18 3.67
N GLY A 157 -1.46 5.53 4.94
CA GLY A 157 -0.50 4.85 5.82
C GLY A 157 -0.88 3.39 6.07
N LEU A 158 -2.16 3.12 6.35
CA LEU A 158 -2.68 1.78 6.56
C LEU A 158 -2.59 0.92 5.28
N ALA A 159 -3.00 1.47 4.14
CA ALA A 159 -2.89 0.80 2.84
C ALA A 159 -1.44 0.50 2.48
N GLY A 160 -0.54 1.48 2.65
CA GLY A 160 0.90 1.30 2.43
C GLY A 160 1.50 0.24 3.35
N TYR A 161 1.12 0.24 4.63
CA TYR A 161 1.53 -0.81 5.57
C TYR A 161 1.07 -2.19 5.13
N TRP A 162 -0.20 -2.33 4.73
CA TRP A 162 -0.73 -3.59 4.23
C TRP A 162 -0.03 -4.08 2.96
N ASP A 163 0.33 -3.18 2.05
CA ASP A 163 1.09 -3.53 0.84
C ASP A 163 2.50 -4.05 1.19
N MET A 164 3.16 -3.47 2.19
CA MET A 164 4.49 -3.90 2.61
C MET A 164 4.50 -5.30 3.24
N VAL A 165 3.52 -5.59 4.10
CA VAL A 165 3.41 -6.91 4.77
C VAL A 165 2.80 -7.98 3.87
N MET A 166 2.27 -7.60 2.70
CA MET A 166 1.67 -8.53 1.75
C MET A 166 2.71 -9.50 1.19
N TYR A 167 2.43 -10.81 1.27
CA TYR A 167 3.23 -11.81 0.57
C TYR A 167 2.76 -11.96 -0.87
N GLY A 168 3.69 -12.16 -1.81
CA GLY A 168 3.39 -12.31 -3.24
C GLY A 168 3.56 -11.04 -4.07
N TYR A 169 3.76 -9.87 -3.45
CA TYR A 169 4.21 -8.69 -4.18
C TYR A 169 5.71 -8.74 -4.44
N PRO A 170 6.16 -8.40 -5.66
CA PRO A 170 7.59 -8.24 -5.93
C PRO A 170 8.14 -7.05 -5.15
N ALA A 171 9.39 -7.15 -4.71
CA ALA A 171 10.06 -6.14 -3.88
C ALA A 171 10.02 -4.72 -4.50
N TRP A 172 10.23 -4.61 -5.82
CA TRP A 172 10.14 -3.33 -6.52
C TRP A 172 8.76 -2.66 -6.39
N PHE A 173 7.68 -3.45 -6.33
CA PHE A 173 6.32 -2.92 -6.21
C PHE A 173 6.05 -2.43 -4.79
N LYS A 174 6.53 -3.17 -3.78
CA LYS A 174 6.49 -2.75 -2.38
C LYS A 174 7.22 -1.43 -2.17
N ALA A 175 8.43 -1.33 -2.70
CA ALA A 175 9.23 -0.13 -2.65
C ALA A 175 8.53 1.05 -3.34
N LEU A 176 7.97 0.82 -4.53
CA LEU A 176 7.24 1.85 -5.27
C LEU A 176 6.05 2.35 -4.45
N ARG A 177 5.24 1.44 -3.92
CA ARG A 177 4.10 1.78 -3.06
C ARG A 177 4.52 2.55 -1.82
N PHE A 178 5.60 2.15 -1.16
CA PHE A 178 6.13 2.87 -0.01
C PHE A 178 6.50 4.32 -0.36
N CYS A 179 7.28 4.54 -1.42
CA CYS A 179 7.66 5.89 -1.85
C CYS A 179 6.45 6.76 -2.22
N LEU A 180 5.48 6.20 -2.95
CA LEU A 180 4.27 6.93 -3.35
C LEU A 180 3.40 7.29 -2.16
N SER A 181 3.18 6.36 -1.22
CA SER A 181 2.41 6.63 -0.01
C SER A 181 3.09 7.68 0.87
N VAL A 182 4.40 7.60 1.06
CA VAL A 182 5.16 8.61 1.80
C VAL A 182 5.05 9.99 1.14
N GLY A 183 5.25 10.07 -0.19
CA GLY A 183 5.12 11.32 -0.93
C GLY A 183 3.72 11.94 -0.81
N ALA A 184 2.68 11.13 -0.94
CA ALA A 184 1.29 11.57 -0.79
C ALA A 184 0.97 12.05 0.63
N ILE A 185 1.42 11.31 1.66
CA ILE A 185 1.23 11.67 3.07
C ILE A 185 1.93 12.99 3.39
N LEU A 186 3.20 13.15 2.97
CA LEU A 186 3.94 14.39 3.18
C LEU A 186 3.24 15.58 2.52
N SER A 187 2.77 15.41 1.29
CA SER A 187 2.01 16.44 0.57
C SER A 187 0.70 16.83 1.29
N LEU A 188 -0.09 15.86 1.74
CA LEU A 188 -1.32 16.12 2.50
C LEU A 188 -1.02 16.81 3.82
N TRP A 189 0.02 16.38 4.52
CA TRP A 189 0.46 17.01 5.74
C TRP A 189 0.89 18.46 5.50
N THR A 190 1.69 18.74 4.47
CA THR A 190 2.08 20.10 4.11
C THR A 190 0.86 20.98 3.85
N ALA A 191 -0.16 20.50 3.13
CA ALA A 191 -1.38 21.26 2.89
C ALA A 191 -2.16 21.56 4.18
N LEU A 192 -2.22 20.60 5.10
CA LEU A 192 -2.79 20.82 6.43
C LEU A 192 -1.99 21.86 7.22
N MET A 193 -0.66 21.85 7.14
CA MET A 193 0.18 22.86 7.81
C MET A 193 0.01 24.25 7.19
N CYS A 194 -0.16 24.36 5.87
CA CYS A 194 -0.43 25.62 5.19
C CYS A 194 -1.69 26.30 5.76
N LYS A 195 -2.72 25.53 6.12
CA LYS A 195 -3.92 26.06 6.77
C LYS A 195 -3.59 26.80 8.07
N TRP A 196 -2.69 26.26 8.90
CA TRP A 196 -2.33 26.90 10.17
C TRP A 196 -1.48 28.14 9.91
N PHE A 197 -0.41 28.00 9.13
CA PHE A 197 0.52 29.10 8.89
C PHE A 197 -0.09 30.27 8.13
N LEU A 198 -0.76 30.02 6.99
CA LEU A 198 -1.23 31.10 6.11
C LEU A 198 -2.43 31.84 6.70
N VAL A 199 -3.34 31.13 7.36
CA VAL A 199 -4.50 31.77 8.01
C VAL A 199 -4.05 32.68 9.17
N ASP A 200 -3.01 32.30 9.90
CA ASP A 200 -2.47 33.15 10.97
C ASP A 200 -1.80 34.42 10.41
N GLN A 201 -1.12 34.33 9.25
CA GLN A 201 -0.56 35.49 8.55
C GLN A 201 -1.65 36.43 8.06
N GLU A 202 -2.73 35.91 7.46
CA GLU A 202 -3.87 36.71 7.00
C GLU A 202 -4.55 37.45 8.16
N LYS A 203 -4.74 36.78 9.30
CA LYS A 203 -5.29 37.41 10.51
C LYS A 203 -4.38 38.49 11.08
N ALA A 204 -3.07 38.27 11.08
CA ALA A 204 -2.09 39.25 11.54
C ALA A 204 -2.08 40.49 10.63
N ALA A 205 -2.14 40.31 9.31
CA ALA A 205 -2.19 41.40 8.33
C ALA A 205 -3.51 42.19 8.37
N ALA A 206 -4.62 41.54 8.76
CA ALA A 206 -5.93 42.17 8.85
C ALA A 206 -6.17 43.00 10.12
N LYS A 207 -5.29 42.93 11.14
CA LYS A 207 -5.44 43.69 12.38
C LYS A 207 -4.98 45.15 12.14
N PRO A 208 -5.88 46.15 12.18
CA PRO A 208 -5.50 47.55 11.97
C PRO A 208 -4.62 48.06 13.12
N GLU A 209 -3.60 48.88 12.81
CA GLU A 209 -2.62 49.52 13.71
C GLU A 209 -3.23 50.58 14.68
N GLY A 210 -4.52 50.47 15.01
CA GLY A 210 -5.29 51.54 15.63
C GLY A 210 -5.27 51.65 17.16
N ASP A 211 -4.58 50.77 17.89
CA ASP A 211 -4.70 50.70 19.37
C ASP A 211 -3.56 51.43 20.13
N SER A 212 -2.76 52.25 19.43
CA SER A 212 -1.60 52.96 20.01
C SER A 212 -1.71 54.49 20.02
N ALA A 213 -2.88 55.07 19.69
CA ALA A 213 -3.08 56.52 19.63
C ALA A 213 -3.83 57.14 20.82
N SER A 214 -4.12 56.40 21.90
CA SER A 214 -4.83 56.96 23.05
C SER A 214 -4.47 56.29 24.39
N GLN A 215 -3.25 56.52 24.88
CA GLN A 215 -2.94 56.65 26.31
C GLN A 215 -1.80 57.65 26.51
#